data_AF-A0A842IEZ6-F1
#
_entry.id   AF-A0A842IEZ6-F1
#
_cell.length_a   1.000
_cell.length_b   1.000
_cell.length_c   1.000
_cell.angle_alpha   90.00
_cell.angle_beta   90.00
_cell.angle_gamma   90.00
#
_symmetry.space_group_name_H-M   'P 1'
#
loop_
_entity.id
_entity.type
_entity.pdbx_description
1 polymer ?
#
loop_
_entity_poly.entity_id
_entity_poly.type
_entity_poly.pdbx_seq_one_letter_code
_entity_poly.pdbx_strand_id
1 'polypeptide(L)'
;MERFLFIFIHTGLSLLVLIAVLRIRPRSRLALLGNTALYVLLLTFLYLWGQWPLAISLYFKYVLVGIILLALAKCIRRGSKVTAWWPRGIRGWVRSTAAMVMALLLVGPIYQLLDGRTYPEEAVPLTFPLRDGTYYIASGGSNRTINNHYGTAATSQWYALDINKLGAFGMATDQLWATANQAHAIYGEPVYAPCKGRVVEMKYTVPDNESASMDVSPEDGMGNYVVLDCEGVIVSLVHLQHNSVAVHPGQRVLTGDLLGRVGNSGFSQEPHLHFQAARYQADSTLVAVPMQFDGRELVRGDLIKY
;
A
#
# COMPACT_ATOMS: atom_id res chain seq x y z
N MET A 1 12.02 15.85 5.73
CA MET A 1 11.89 16.08 4.27
C MET A 1 11.09 14.96 3.60
N GLU A 2 11.32 13.71 3.98
CA GLU A 2 10.69 12.52 3.38
C GLU A 2 9.15 12.51 3.52
N ARG A 3 8.60 12.75 4.71
CA ARG A 3 7.13 12.78 4.92
C ARG A 3 6.41 13.86 4.13
N PHE A 4 7.01 15.04 3.98
CA PHE A 4 6.45 16.10 3.12
C PHE A 4 6.39 15.65 1.66
N LEU A 5 7.48 15.07 1.15
CA LEU A 5 7.53 14.56 -0.21
C LEU A 5 6.50 13.43 -0.41
N PHE A 6 6.36 12.52 0.56
CA PHE A 6 5.36 11.47 0.55
C PHE A 6 3.93 12.05 0.43
N ILE A 7 3.54 12.96 1.31
CA ILE A 7 2.23 13.63 1.29
C ILE A 7 2.03 14.38 -0.03
N PHE A 8 3.04 15.09 -0.51
CA PHE A 8 2.97 15.81 -1.79
C PHE A 8 2.74 14.87 -2.97
N ILE A 9 3.49 13.77 -3.06
CA ILE A 9 3.34 12.79 -4.15
C ILE A 9 1.95 12.13 -4.09
N HIS A 10 1.49 11.77 -2.89
CA HIS A 10 0.30 10.93 -2.73
C HIS A 10 -1.00 11.74 -2.70
N THR A 11 -0.92 13.02 -2.36
CA THR A 11 -2.08 13.92 -2.25
C THR A 11 -1.89 15.24 -3.01
N GLY A 12 -0.73 15.88 -2.88
CA GLY A 12 -0.45 17.17 -3.54
C GLY A 12 -0.57 17.13 -5.06
N LEU A 13 -0.08 16.06 -5.71
CA LEU A 13 -0.22 15.86 -7.16
C LEU A 13 -1.70 15.84 -7.60
N SER A 14 -2.59 15.22 -6.82
CA SER A 14 -4.02 15.17 -7.10
C SER A 14 -4.67 16.57 -7.03
N LEU A 15 -4.19 17.44 -6.14
CA LEU A 15 -4.62 18.84 -6.09
C LEU A 15 -4.11 19.65 -7.29
N LEU A 16 -2.88 19.40 -7.75
CA LEU A 16 -2.37 20.01 -8.98
C LEU A 16 -3.17 19.56 -10.20
N VAL A 17 -3.59 18.30 -10.25
CA VAL A 17 -4.52 17.79 -11.26
C VAL A 17 -5.84 18.55 -11.23
N LEU A 18 -6.44 18.74 -10.06
CA LEU A 18 -7.67 19.53 -9.93
C LEU A 18 -7.49 20.96 -10.48
N ILE A 19 -6.41 21.64 -10.08
CA ILE A 19 -6.10 23.00 -10.55
C ILE A 19 -5.94 23.01 -12.07
N ALA A 20 -5.25 22.03 -12.63
CA ALA A 20 -5.04 21.91 -14.07
C ALA A 20 -6.37 21.71 -14.82
N VAL A 21 -7.21 20.76 -14.38
CA VAL A 21 -8.54 20.50 -14.96
C VAL A 21 -9.42 21.74 -14.96
N LEU A 22 -9.42 22.52 -13.86
CA LEU A 22 -10.19 23.76 -13.76
C LEU A 22 -9.72 24.87 -14.72
N ARG A 23 -8.42 24.87 -15.08
CA ARG A 23 -7.80 25.87 -15.96
C ARG A 23 -7.86 25.51 -17.44
N ILE A 24 -8.07 24.24 -17.77
CA ILE A 24 -8.07 23.80 -19.17
C ILE A 24 -9.24 24.38 -19.95
N ARG A 25 -8.90 24.88 -21.15
CA ARG A 25 -9.84 25.43 -22.13
C ARG A 25 -9.51 24.83 -23.50
N PRO A 26 -10.09 23.66 -23.86
CA PRO A 26 -9.83 23.04 -25.15
C PRO A 26 -10.29 23.97 -26.28
N ARG A 27 -9.44 24.14 -27.29
CA ARG A 27 -9.74 24.96 -28.49
C ARG A 27 -9.98 24.11 -29.74
N SER A 28 -9.83 22.80 -29.63
CA SER A 28 -10.13 21.83 -30.68
C SER A 28 -10.65 20.52 -30.06
N ARG A 29 -11.31 19.68 -30.85
CA ARG A 29 -11.75 18.34 -30.40
C ARG A 29 -10.57 17.43 -30.06
N LEU A 30 -9.48 17.50 -30.82
CA LEU A 30 -8.25 16.76 -30.51
C LEU A 30 -7.70 17.15 -29.13
N ALA A 31 -7.67 18.45 -28.82
CA ALA A 31 -7.24 18.92 -27.50
C ALA A 31 -8.19 18.46 -26.39
N LEU A 32 -9.50 18.45 -26.63
CA LEU A 32 -10.47 17.96 -25.65
C LEU A 32 -10.27 16.47 -25.36
N LEU A 33 -10.13 15.65 -26.41
CA LEU A 33 -9.90 14.21 -26.29
C LEU A 33 -8.59 13.91 -25.55
N GLY A 34 -7.48 14.53 -25.99
CA GLY A 34 -6.17 14.32 -25.37
C GLY A 34 -6.12 14.73 -23.90
N ASN A 35 -6.67 15.89 -23.54
CA ASN A 35 -6.75 16.30 -22.13
C ASN A 35 -7.67 15.37 -21.33
N THR A 36 -8.83 14.99 -21.87
CA THR A 36 -9.75 14.10 -21.16
C THR A 36 -9.09 12.76 -20.87
N ALA A 37 -8.47 12.13 -21.88
CA ALA A 37 -7.73 10.89 -21.71
C ALA A 37 -6.61 11.03 -20.67
N LEU A 38 -5.80 12.09 -20.75
CA LEU A 38 -4.72 12.35 -19.80
C LEU A 38 -5.24 12.42 -18.36
N TYR A 39 -6.25 13.25 -18.07
CA TYR A 39 -6.70 13.45 -16.70
C TYR A 39 -7.52 12.29 -16.15
N VAL A 40 -8.24 11.54 -16.99
CA VAL A 40 -8.87 10.29 -16.57
C VAL A 40 -7.81 9.27 -16.19
N LEU A 41 -6.83 9.01 -17.06
CA LEU A 41 -5.79 8.03 -16.78
C LEU A 41 -4.91 8.44 -15.59
N LEU A 42 -4.58 9.73 -15.48
CA LEU A 42 -3.78 10.23 -14.36
C LEU A 42 -4.56 10.11 -13.04
N LEU A 43 -5.85 10.41 -13.03
CA LEU A 43 -6.70 10.22 -11.85
C LEU A 43 -6.81 8.73 -11.49
N THR A 44 -6.99 7.84 -12.48
CA THR A 44 -7.01 6.39 -12.27
C THR A 44 -5.69 5.89 -11.67
N PHE A 45 -4.55 6.32 -12.21
CA PHE A 45 -3.24 5.98 -11.67
C PHE A 45 -3.10 6.44 -10.21
N LEU A 46 -3.40 7.70 -9.90
CA LEU A 46 -3.31 8.24 -8.54
C LEU A 46 -4.30 7.56 -7.58
N TYR A 47 -5.48 7.20 -8.06
CA TYR A 47 -6.50 6.48 -7.27
C TYR A 47 -6.04 5.07 -6.87
N LEU A 48 -5.44 4.34 -7.82
CA LEU A 48 -4.99 2.96 -7.62
C LEU A 48 -3.65 2.88 -6.86
N TRP A 49 -2.71 3.76 -7.19
CA TRP A 49 -1.36 3.72 -6.61
C TRP A 49 -1.24 4.51 -5.30
N GLY A 50 -1.97 5.61 -5.14
CA GLY A 50 -1.83 6.48 -3.96
C GLY A 50 -2.14 5.76 -2.64
N GLN A 51 -1.27 5.91 -1.64
CA GLN A 51 -1.49 5.47 -0.25
C GLN A 51 -2.19 6.55 0.57
N TRP A 52 -3.43 6.86 0.17
CA TRP A 52 -4.24 7.94 0.73
C TRP A 52 -4.38 7.92 2.26
N PRO A 53 -4.61 6.77 2.92
CA PRO A 53 -4.76 6.72 4.38
C PRO A 53 -3.46 6.97 5.15
N LEU A 54 -2.31 6.68 4.54
CA LEU A 54 -0.99 6.98 5.09
C LEU A 54 -0.64 8.45 4.93
N ALA A 55 -1.08 9.07 3.82
CA ALA A 55 -0.77 10.47 3.53
C ALA A 55 -1.69 11.45 4.25
N ILE A 56 -3.01 11.28 4.12
CA ILE A 56 -4.01 12.17 4.73
C ILE A 56 -5.20 11.36 5.24
N SER A 57 -6.05 10.84 4.36
CA SER A 57 -7.27 10.13 4.74
C SER A 57 -7.84 9.34 3.57
N LEU A 58 -8.40 8.17 3.89
CA LEU A 58 -9.23 7.38 2.99
C LEU A 58 -10.44 8.18 2.47
N TYR A 59 -11.10 8.97 3.31
CA TYR A 59 -12.29 9.71 2.88
C TYR A 59 -11.95 10.89 1.98
N PHE A 60 -10.81 11.52 2.25
CA PHE A 60 -10.28 12.58 1.39
C PHE A 60 -10.07 12.10 -0.06
N LYS A 61 -9.62 10.84 -0.26
CA LYS A 61 -9.55 10.19 -1.57
C LYS A 61 -10.86 10.34 -2.35
N TYR A 62 -11.97 9.91 -1.76
CA TYR A 62 -13.26 9.90 -2.44
C TYR A 62 -13.80 11.30 -2.70
N VAL A 63 -13.67 12.21 -1.73
CA VAL A 63 -14.10 13.61 -1.89
C VAL A 63 -13.33 14.29 -3.02
N LEU A 64 -11.99 14.18 -3.01
CA LEU A 64 -11.16 14.82 -4.02
C LEU A 64 -11.41 14.24 -5.42
N VAL A 65 -11.51 12.91 -5.53
CA VAL A 65 -11.85 12.23 -6.80
C VAL A 65 -13.20 12.72 -7.31
N GLY A 66 -14.22 12.81 -6.46
CA GLY A 66 -15.53 13.34 -6.82
C GLY A 66 -15.46 14.78 -7.36
N ILE A 67 -14.71 15.66 -6.69
CA ILE A 67 -14.51 17.05 -7.14
C ILE A 67 -13.80 17.10 -8.50
N ILE A 68 -12.75 16.28 -8.71
CA ILE A 68 -12.03 16.22 -9.99
C ILE A 68 -12.95 15.71 -11.11
N LEU A 69 -13.75 14.68 -10.86
CA LEU A 69 -14.72 14.16 -11.83
C LEU A 69 -15.76 15.21 -12.21
N LEU A 70 -16.28 15.98 -11.24
CA LEU A 70 -17.19 17.10 -11.52
C LEU A 70 -16.51 18.22 -12.34
N ALA A 71 -15.27 18.56 -12.01
CA ALA A 71 -14.49 19.54 -12.76
C ALA A 71 -14.23 19.07 -14.20
N LEU A 72 -13.92 17.79 -14.38
CA LEU A 72 -13.72 17.17 -15.69
C LEU A 72 -15.01 17.14 -16.51
N ALA A 73 -16.13 16.74 -15.90
CA ALA A 73 -17.45 16.77 -16.56
C ALA A 73 -17.82 18.18 -17.02
N LYS A 74 -17.55 19.20 -16.20
CA LYS A 74 -17.73 20.61 -16.57
C LYS A 74 -16.81 21.04 -17.72
N CYS A 75 -15.57 20.56 -17.74
CA CYS A 75 -14.61 20.79 -18.83
C CYS A 75 -15.12 20.17 -20.14
N ILE A 76 -15.53 18.90 -20.11
CA ILE A 76 -16.08 18.17 -21.27
C ILE A 76 -17.33 18.87 -21.80
N ARG A 77 -18.27 19.26 -20.93
CA ARG A 77 -19.49 19.99 -21.32
C ARG A 77 -19.22 21.36 -21.95
N ARG A 78 -18.16 22.05 -21.53
CA ARG A 78 -17.72 23.30 -22.16
C ARG A 78 -17.06 23.03 -23.50
N GLY A 79 -16.20 22.01 -23.55
CA GLY A 79 -15.46 21.60 -24.75
C GLY A 79 -16.33 21.00 -25.84
N SER A 80 -17.50 20.41 -25.52
CA SER A 80 -18.44 19.88 -26.51
C SER A 80 -18.99 20.95 -27.47
N LYS A 81 -18.93 22.22 -27.07
CA LYS A 81 -19.29 23.37 -27.92
C LYS A 81 -18.20 23.72 -28.94
N VAL A 82 -17.01 23.11 -28.86
CA VAL A 82 -15.92 23.35 -29.80
C VAL A 82 -16.17 22.59 -31.09
N THR A 83 -16.26 23.33 -32.19
CA THR A 83 -16.55 22.78 -33.52
C THR A 83 -15.27 22.41 -34.28
N ALA A 84 -14.17 23.13 -34.06
CA ALA A 84 -12.89 22.84 -34.72
C ALA A 84 -12.33 21.48 -34.27
N TRP A 85 -12.04 20.60 -35.22
CA TRP A 85 -11.41 19.31 -34.91
C TRP A 85 -9.93 19.46 -34.56
N TRP A 86 -9.23 20.30 -35.33
CA TRP A 86 -7.78 20.39 -35.30
C TRP A 86 -7.29 21.61 -34.51
N PRO A 87 -6.18 21.48 -33.76
CA PRO A 87 -5.55 22.62 -33.13
C PRO A 87 -5.09 23.66 -34.16
N ARG A 88 -5.12 24.95 -33.79
CA ARG A 88 -4.57 26.03 -34.61
C ARG A 88 -3.16 26.40 -34.15
N GLY A 89 -2.24 26.52 -35.10
CA GLY A 89 -0.85 26.92 -34.86
C GLY A 89 0.00 25.86 -34.16
N ILE A 90 1.32 26.02 -34.23
CA ILE A 90 2.27 25.03 -33.73
C ILE A 90 2.11 24.75 -32.23
N ARG A 91 1.84 25.78 -31.41
CA ARG A 91 1.65 25.64 -29.95
C ARG A 91 0.42 24.78 -29.60
N GLY A 92 -0.64 24.88 -30.41
CA GLY A 92 -1.85 24.07 -30.22
C GLY A 92 -1.61 22.60 -30.49
N TRP A 93 -0.88 22.31 -31.59
CA TRP A 93 -0.44 20.96 -31.93
C TRP A 93 0.46 20.38 -30.86
N VAL A 94 1.54 21.09 -30.48
CA VAL A 94 2.48 20.63 -29.44
C VAL A 94 1.76 20.27 -28.14
N ARG A 95 0.85 21.11 -27.64
CA ARG A 95 0.11 20.84 -26.40
C ARG A 95 -0.83 19.63 -26.52
N SER A 96 -1.53 19.50 -27.64
CA SER A 96 -2.50 18.40 -27.84
C SER A 96 -1.76 17.07 -27.97
N THR A 97 -0.69 17.05 -28.77
CA THR A 97 0.17 15.87 -28.92
C THR A 97 0.83 15.50 -27.60
N ALA A 98 1.37 16.48 -26.85
CA ALA A 98 1.96 16.22 -25.54
C ALA A 98 0.94 15.59 -24.56
N ALA A 99 -0.29 16.10 -24.51
CA ALA A 99 -1.34 15.52 -23.66
C ALA A 99 -1.66 14.07 -24.05
N MET A 100 -1.73 13.76 -25.34
CA MET A 100 -1.97 12.40 -25.83
C MET A 100 -0.80 11.46 -25.54
N VAL A 101 0.45 11.91 -25.75
CA VAL A 101 1.65 11.12 -25.42
C VAL A 101 1.68 10.82 -23.93
N MET A 102 1.46 11.82 -23.07
CA MET A 102 1.40 11.63 -21.62
C MET A 102 0.27 10.69 -21.20
N ALA A 103 -0.90 10.76 -21.86
CA ALA A 103 -1.99 9.82 -21.64
C ALA A 103 -1.57 8.38 -21.98
N LEU A 104 -0.93 8.17 -23.13
CA LEU A 104 -0.44 6.84 -23.55
C LEU A 104 0.63 6.29 -22.61
N LEU A 105 1.53 7.14 -22.11
CA LEU A 105 2.56 6.74 -21.14
C LEU A 105 1.97 6.26 -19.80
N LEU A 106 0.74 6.62 -19.45
CA LEU A 106 0.06 6.15 -18.23
C LEU A 106 -0.57 4.77 -18.39
N VAL A 107 -0.79 4.28 -19.61
CA VAL A 107 -1.43 2.99 -19.86
C VAL A 107 -0.58 1.85 -19.29
N GLY A 108 0.73 1.87 -19.52
CA GLY A 108 1.65 0.84 -19.01
C GLY A 108 1.67 0.76 -17.47
N PRO A 109 1.92 1.87 -16.74
CA PRO A 109 1.86 1.88 -15.29
C PRO A 109 0.49 1.43 -14.73
N ILE A 110 -0.63 1.86 -15.33
CA ILE A 110 -1.96 1.40 -14.89
C ILE A 110 -2.13 -0.10 -15.11
N TYR A 111 -1.67 -0.62 -16.25
CA TYR A 111 -1.66 -2.06 -16.50
C TYR A 111 -0.88 -2.79 -15.39
N GLN A 112 0.33 -2.33 -15.05
CA GLN A 112 1.13 -2.91 -13.96
C GLN A 112 0.41 -2.86 -12.60
N LEU A 113 -0.33 -1.79 -12.31
CA LEU A 113 -1.13 -1.70 -11.08
C LEU A 113 -2.27 -2.71 -11.02
N LEU A 114 -2.84 -3.08 -12.17
CA LEU A 114 -3.94 -4.04 -12.27
C LEU A 114 -3.42 -5.47 -12.28
N ASP A 115 -2.38 -5.73 -13.07
CA ASP A 115 -1.70 -7.03 -13.21
C ASP A 115 -1.16 -7.55 -11.87
N GLY A 116 -0.55 -6.66 -11.07
CA GLY A 116 -0.01 -7.04 -9.76
C GLY A 116 -1.07 -7.47 -8.72
N ARG A 117 -2.36 -7.27 -9.01
CA ARG A 117 -3.46 -7.61 -8.08
C ARG A 117 -3.85 -9.08 -8.13
N THR A 118 -3.31 -9.84 -9.08
CA THR A 118 -3.56 -11.27 -9.22
C THR A 118 -2.29 -12.04 -8.89
N TYR A 119 -2.42 -13.11 -8.12
CA TYR A 119 -1.30 -13.99 -7.81
C TYR A 119 -1.27 -15.18 -8.79
N PRO A 120 -0.08 -15.58 -9.26
CA PRO A 120 0.05 -16.69 -10.21
C PRO A 120 -0.03 -18.06 -9.54
N GLU A 121 0.18 -18.12 -8.23
CA GLU A 121 0.25 -19.34 -7.43
C GLU A 121 -0.99 -19.47 -6.54
N GLU A 122 -1.27 -20.69 -6.07
CA GLU A 122 -2.38 -20.94 -5.15
C GLU A 122 -2.11 -20.31 -3.78
N ALA A 123 -3.05 -19.49 -3.32
CA ALA A 123 -2.94 -18.80 -2.04
C ALA A 123 -3.21 -19.72 -0.85
N VAL A 124 -2.30 -19.68 0.14
CA VAL A 124 -2.45 -20.39 1.40
C VAL A 124 -3.55 -19.72 2.24
N PRO A 125 -4.56 -20.49 2.70
CA PRO A 125 -5.58 -19.97 3.59
C PRO A 125 -5.03 -19.73 4.99
N LEU A 126 -5.15 -18.50 5.48
CA LEU A 126 -4.74 -18.07 6.81
C LEU A 126 -5.87 -17.25 7.46
N THR A 127 -5.90 -17.23 8.80
CA THR A 127 -6.75 -16.29 9.54
C THR A 127 -6.04 -14.95 9.66
N PHE A 128 -6.78 -13.85 9.48
CA PHE A 128 -6.17 -12.53 9.60
C PHE A 128 -5.67 -12.28 11.04
N PRO A 129 -4.45 -11.77 11.24
CA PRO A 129 -3.79 -11.79 12.56
C PRO A 129 -4.21 -10.63 13.47
N LEU A 130 -5.13 -9.77 13.04
CA LEU A 130 -5.59 -8.57 13.78
C LEU A 130 -7.13 -8.58 13.87
N ARG A 131 -7.71 -7.85 14.84
CA ARG A 131 -9.14 -7.88 15.16
C ARG A 131 -9.66 -6.51 15.55
N ASP A 132 -10.98 -6.32 15.48
CA ASP A 132 -11.68 -5.11 15.97
C ASP A 132 -11.14 -3.82 15.33
N GLY A 133 -11.18 -3.77 13.99
CA GLY A 133 -10.55 -2.69 13.25
C GLY A 133 -10.83 -2.69 11.75
N THR A 134 -10.48 -1.56 11.13
CA THR A 134 -10.36 -1.47 9.66
C THR A 134 -8.89 -1.35 9.33
N TYR A 135 -8.39 -2.30 8.55
CA TYR A 135 -6.98 -2.41 8.19
C TYR A 135 -6.79 -2.11 6.71
N TYR A 136 -5.69 -1.42 6.42
CA TYR A 136 -5.27 -1.00 5.10
C TYR A 136 -3.97 -1.68 4.73
N ILE A 137 -3.91 -2.22 3.51
CA ILE A 137 -2.72 -2.85 2.97
C ILE A 137 -1.88 -1.79 2.25
N ALA A 138 -0.76 -1.41 2.86
CA ALA A 138 0.16 -0.43 2.30
C ALA A 138 1.05 -1.04 1.21
N SER A 139 1.47 -2.27 1.43
CA SER A 139 2.24 -3.07 0.49
C SER A 139 1.66 -4.46 0.37
N GLY A 140 1.57 -4.98 -0.86
CA GLY A 140 1.03 -6.29 -1.15
C GLY A 140 0.69 -6.44 -2.63
N GLY A 141 0.82 -7.65 -3.16
CA GLY A 141 0.63 -7.99 -4.57
C GLY A 141 1.83 -8.72 -5.18
N SER A 142 1.73 -9.04 -6.46
CA SER A 142 2.65 -9.91 -7.21
C SER A 142 3.65 -9.16 -8.10
N ASN A 143 3.81 -7.84 -7.92
CA ASN A 143 4.84 -7.09 -8.64
C ASN A 143 5.38 -5.88 -7.86
N ARG A 144 6.53 -5.37 -8.32
CA ARG A 144 7.24 -4.23 -7.72
C ARG A 144 6.47 -2.91 -7.72
N THR A 145 5.44 -2.77 -8.56
CA THR A 145 4.69 -1.51 -8.67
C THR A 145 3.78 -1.32 -7.47
N ILE A 146 3.23 -2.42 -6.94
CA ILE A 146 2.30 -2.39 -5.81
C ILE A 146 2.84 -3.03 -4.53
N ASN A 147 3.92 -3.82 -4.62
CA ASN A 147 4.58 -4.45 -3.50
C ASN A 147 6.09 -4.12 -3.49
N ASN A 148 6.57 -3.41 -2.47
CA ASN A 148 8.00 -3.10 -2.30
C ASN A 148 8.88 -4.34 -2.03
N HIS A 149 8.29 -5.44 -1.57
CA HIS A 149 9.01 -6.66 -1.24
C HIS A 149 9.20 -7.59 -2.46
N TYR A 150 8.38 -7.44 -3.49
CA TYR A 150 8.36 -8.34 -4.64
C TYR A 150 9.65 -8.24 -5.49
N GLY A 151 10.21 -9.39 -5.86
CA GLY A 151 11.40 -9.46 -6.70
C GLY A 151 12.67 -8.94 -6.03
N THR A 152 12.68 -8.72 -4.71
CA THR A 152 13.91 -8.42 -3.96
C THR A 152 14.76 -9.69 -3.81
N ALA A 153 15.98 -9.55 -3.28
CA ALA A 153 16.82 -10.73 -2.99
C ALA A 153 16.22 -11.63 -1.88
N ALA A 154 15.35 -11.08 -1.03
CA ALA A 154 14.63 -11.83 0.00
C ALA A 154 13.39 -12.51 -0.59
N THR A 155 13.59 -13.66 -1.24
CA THR A 155 12.52 -14.44 -1.93
C THR A 155 11.36 -14.81 -1.02
N SER A 156 11.58 -14.97 0.29
CA SER A 156 10.54 -15.28 1.27
C SER A 156 9.56 -14.14 1.52
N GLN A 157 9.87 -12.91 1.07
CA GLN A 157 9.06 -11.72 1.29
C GLN A 157 8.27 -11.28 0.07
N TRP A 158 8.40 -11.92 -1.10
CA TRP A 158 7.85 -11.39 -2.35
C TRP A 158 6.34 -11.10 -2.31
N TYR A 159 5.56 -11.87 -1.54
CA TYR A 159 4.13 -11.65 -1.36
C TYR A 159 3.76 -11.10 0.03
N ALA A 160 4.73 -10.57 0.76
CA ALA A 160 4.51 -10.00 2.09
C ALA A 160 3.53 -8.83 2.06
N LEU A 161 2.83 -8.64 3.17
CA LEU A 161 1.89 -7.56 3.41
C LEU A 161 2.44 -6.62 4.47
N ASP A 162 2.43 -5.33 4.18
CA ASP A 162 2.59 -4.29 5.20
C ASP A 162 1.20 -3.75 5.55
N ILE A 163 0.77 -4.02 6.78
CA ILE A 163 -0.61 -3.80 7.24
C ILE A 163 -0.63 -2.62 8.21
N ASN A 164 -1.54 -1.67 7.99
CA ASN A 164 -1.81 -0.54 8.88
C ASN A 164 -3.26 -0.59 9.38
N LYS A 165 -3.54 0.01 10.53
CA LYS A 165 -4.90 0.23 11.05
C LYS A 165 -5.35 1.65 10.72
N LEU A 166 -6.62 1.82 10.42
CA LEU A 166 -7.23 3.12 10.18
C LEU A 166 -8.06 3.55 11.40
N GLY A 167 -7.86 4.80 11.82
CA GLY A 167 -8.74 5.45 12.79
C GLY A 167 -10.10 5.84 12.21
N ALA A 168 -10.95 6.44 13.05
CA ALA A 168 -12.33 6.81 12.69
C ALA A 168 -12.45 7.74 11.47
N PHE A 169 -11.41 8.54 11.18
CA PHE A 169 -11.36 9.46 10.03
C PHE A 169 -10.63 8.87 8.82
N GLY A 170 -10.39 7.56 8.79
CA GLY A 170 -9.75 6.87 7.68
C GLY A 170 -8.27 7.21 7.53
N MET A 171 -7.62 7.71 8.59
CA MET A 171 -6.20 8.05 8.65
C MET A 171 -5.46 6.95 9.39
N ALA A 172 -4.25 6.59 8.96
CA ALA A 172 -3.40 5.66 9.71
C ALA A 172 -2.71 6.32 10.92
N THR A 173 -2.62 7.65 10.92
CA THR A 173 -2.08 8.46 12.01
C THR A 173 -3.08 9.52 12.45
N ASP A 174 -3.06 9.90 13.72
CA ASP A 174 -3.90 10.97 14.27
C ASP A 174 -3.35 12.38 13.93
N GLN A 175 -2.08 12.46 13.52
CA GLN A 175 -1.34 13.69 13.23
C GLN A 175 -0.65 13.63 11.87
N LEU A 176 -0.69 14.75 11.14
CA LEU A 176 -0.09 14.84 9.80
C LEU A 176 1.44 14.64 9.80
N TRP A 177 2.12 15.00 10.90
CA TRP A 177 3.56 14.82 11.12
C TRP A 177 3.87 13.99 12.37
N ALA A 178 3.15 12.90 12.57
CA ALA A 178 3.36 11.97 13.68
C ALA A 178 4.80 11.39 13.67
N THR A 179 5.58 11.64 14.71
CA THR A 179 6.89 10.99 14.92
C THR A 179 6.87 9.99 16.07
N ALA A 180 5.86 10.06 16.94
CA ALA A 180 5.66 9.17 18.06
C ALA A 180 4.85 7.93 17.62
N ASN A 181 5.27 6.75 18.04
CA ASN A 181 4.59 5.51 17.67
C ASN A 181 3.10 5.49 18.08
N GLN A 182 2.76 6.09 19.22
CA GLN A 182 1.40 6.16 19.77
C GLN A 182 0.42 6.96 18.91
N ALA A 183 0.92 7.81 18.00
CA ALA A 183 0.11 8.54 17.04
C ALA A 183 -0.39 7.65 15.88
N HIS A 184 0.19 6.44 15.72
CA HIS A 184 -0.21 5.48 14.69
C HIS A 184 -1.28 4.55 15.24
N ALA A 185 -2.41 4.47 14.55
CA ALA A 185 -3.57 3.71 15.04
C ALA A 185 -3.30 2.21 15.22
N ILE A 186 -2.27 1.67 14.57
CA ILE A 186 -1.90 0.24 14.69
C ILE A 186 -0.93 -0.06 15.84
N TYR A 187 -0.25 0.94 16.39
CA TYR A 187 0.77 0.69 17.40
C TYR A 187 0.14 0.08 18.67
N GLY A 188 0.70 -1.02 19.15
CA GLY A 188 0.20 -1.76 20.31
C GLY A 188 -0.98 -2.71 20.03
N GLU A 189 -1.48 -2.77 18.79
CA GLU A 189 -2.54 -3.71 18.41
C GLU A 189 -2.14 -5.16 18.70
N PRO A 190 -2.98 -5.96 19.36
CA PRO A 190 -2.70 -7.37 19.60
C PRO A 190 -2.57 -8.15 18.29
N VAL A 191 -1.54 -8.97 18.21
CA VAL A 191 -1.26 -9.84 17.06
C VAL A 191 -1.57 -11.28 17.46
N TYR A 192 -2.39 -11.95 16.66
CA TYR A 192 -2.87 -13.31 16.92
C TYR A 192 -2.31 -14.31 15.92
N ALA A 193 -2.19 -15.57 16.35
CA ALA A 193 -1.75 -16.66 15.51
C ALA A 193 -2.70 -16.87 14.32
N PRO A 194 -2.22 -16.72 13.07
CA PRO A 194 -3.04 -16.86 11.86
C PRO A 194 -3.38 -18.32 11.53
N CYS A 195 -2.70 -19.26 12.17
CA CYS A 195 -2.82 -20.69 11.95
C CYS A 195 -2.42 -21.44 13.23
N LYS A 196 -2.92 -22.67 13.36
CA LYS A 196 -2.37 -23.64 14.29
C LYS A 196 -0.97 -24.04 13.82
N GLY A 197 -0.02 -24.11 14.74
CA GLY A 197 1.35 -24.42 14.39
C GLY A 197 2.30 -24.49 15.57
N ARG A 198 3.60 -24.45 15.27
CA ARG A 198 4.68 -24.40 16.26
C ARG A 198 5.48 -23.12 16.07
N VAL A 199 5.82 -22.46 17.17
CA VAL A 199 6.79 -21.35 17.14
C VAL A 199 8.17 -21.92 16.80
N VAL A 200 8.76 -21.46 15.71
CA VAL A 200 10.10 -21.87 15.27
C VAL A 200 11.15 -20.95 15.84
N GLU A 201 10.91 -19.64 15.74
CA GLU A 201 11.84 -18.60 16.13
C GLU A 201 11.06 -17.39 16.65
N MET A 202 11.67 -16.64 17.57
CA MET A 202 11.13 -15.37 18.01
C MET A 202 12.25 -14.45 18.51
N LYS A 203 11.99 -13.15 18.45
CA LYS A 203 12.84 -12.09 19.03
C LYS A 203 11.94 -11.01 19.60
N TYR A 204 12.33 -10.45 20.75
CA TYR A 204 11.45 -9.54 21.52
C TYR A 204 12.17 -8.38 22.20
N THR A 205 13.50 -8.32 22.13
CA THR A 205 14.32 -7.35 22.89
C THR A 205 14.79 -6.16 22.06
N VAL A 206 14.50 -6.11 20.76
CA VAL A 206 14.87 -4.95 19.92
C VAL A 206 13.97 -3.77 20.32
N PRO A 207 14.52 -2.58 20.63
CA PRO A 207 13.71 -1.40 20.91
C PRO A 207 12.84 -1.03 19.70
N ASP A 208 11.68 -0.41 19.96
CA ASP A 208 10.95 0.27 18.88
C ASP A 208 11.71 1.51 18.43
N ASN A 209 11.67 1.81 17.14
CA ASN A 209 12.29 3.01 16.60
C ASN A 209 11.58 4.27 17.08
N GLU A 210 12.37 5.33 17.28
CA GLU A 210 11.87 6.68 17.53
C GLU A 210 12.06 7.55 16.28
N SER A 211 11.13 8.48 16.03
CA SER A 211 11.27 9.54 15.02
C SER A 211 11.61 9.06 13.59
N ALA A 212 11.07 7.92 13.18
CA ALA A 212 11.33 7.28 11.88
C ALA A 212 12.79 6.88 11.60
N SER A 213 13.61 6.72 12.65
CA SER A 213 14.92 6.07 12.52
C SER A 213 14.76 4.62 12.03
N MET A 214 15.68 4.17 11.18
CA MET A 214 15.87 2.75 10.83
C MET A 214 17.32 2.33 11.07
N ASP A 215 18.01 3.02 11.98
CA ASP A 215 19.39 2.72 12.33
C ASP A 215 19.45 1.49 13.22
N VAL A 216 19.34 0.33 12.58
CA VAL A 216 19.41 -0.99 13.19
C VAL A 216 20.53 -1.79 12.56
N SER A 217 21.14 -2.67 13.34
CA SER A 217 22.15 -3.58 12.80
C SER A 217 21.51 -4.56 11.81
N PRO A 218 22.29 -5.14 10.87
CA PRO A 218 21.77 -6.11 9.91
C PRO A 218 21.05 -7.30 10.56
N GLU A 219 21.53 -7.78 11.71
CA GLU A 219 20.88 -8.85 12.49
C GLU A 219 19.56 -8.46 13.18
N ASP A 220 19.29 -7.16 13.29
CA ASP A 220 18.07 -6.59 13.86
C ASP A 220 17.11 -6.10 12.76
N GLY A 221 17.36 -6.41 11.47
CA GLY A 221 16.52 -5.96 10.36
C GLY A 221 15.03 -6.33 10.49
N MET A 222 14.73 -7.52 11.00
CA MET A 222 13.35 -7.95 11.32
C MET A 222 12.80 -7.35 12.63
N GLY A 223 13.65 -6.74 13.45
CA GLY A 223 13.28 -6.27 14.77
C GLY A 223 12.82 -7.41 15.68
N ASN A 224 11.70 -7.21 16.36
CA ASN A 224 10.99 -8.25 17.08
C ASN A 224 10.01 -8.97 16.17
N TYR A 225 9.91 -10.28 16.33
CA TYR A 225 9.10 -11.09 15.44
C TYR A 225 8.72 -12.43 16.08
N VAL A 226 7.74 -13.09 15.45
CA VAL A 226 7.41 -14.50 15.68
C VAL A 226 7.38 -15.20 14.32
N VAL A 227 8.09 -16.32 14.22
CA VAL A 227 8.04 -17.23 13.08
C VAL A 227 7.32 -18.51 13.49
N LEU A 228 6.29 -18.89 12.73
CA LEU A 228 5.49 -20.09 12.94
C LEU A 228 5.73 -21.08 11.79
N ASP A 229 5.78 -22.36 12.13
CA ASP A 229 5.57 -23.45 11.18
C ASP A 229 4.10 -23.89 11.28
N CYS A 230 3.35 -23.59 10.24
CA CYS A 230 1.95 -23.93 10.06
C CYS A 230 1.82 -25.01 8.99
N GLU A 231 2.15 -26.24 9.38
CA GLU A 231 2.05 -27.44 8.53
C GLU A 231 2.85 -27.29 7.22
N GLY A 232 4.11 -26.85 7.35
CA GLY A 232 5.03 -26.65 6.23
C GLY A 232 4.91 -25.30 5.53
N VAL A 233 4.07 -24.40 6.04
CA VAL A 233 4.06 -22.97 5.69
C VAL A 233 4.74 -22.20 6.80
N ILE A 234 5.84 -21.53 6.47
CA ILE A 234 6.57 -20.67 7.41
C ILE A 234 5.95 -19.28 7.36
N VAL A 235 5.33 -18.86 8.46
CA VAL A 235 4.66 -17.57 8.59
C VAL A 235 5.45 -16.68 9.54
N SER A 236 5.85 -15.50 9.09
CA SER A 236 6.57 -14.53 9.91
C SER A 236 5.72 -13.29 10.15
N LEU A 237 5.63 -12.89 11.42
CA LEU A 237 4.99 -11.67 11.88
C LEU A 237 6.06 -10.78 12.51
N VAL A 238 6.31 -9.63 11.90
CA VAL A 238 7.56 -8.86 12.06
C VAL A 238 7.27 -7.41 12.49
N HIS A 239 8.29 -6.71 12.98
CA HIS A 239 8.20 -5.37 13.56
C HIS A 239 7.32 -5.30 14.82
N LEU A 240 7.32 -6.36 15.64
CA LEU A 240 6.56 -6.41 16.88
C LEU A 240 7.11 -5.43 17.94
N GLN A 241 6.26 -5.07 18.90
CA GLN A 241 6.59 -4.12 19.95
C GLN A 241 7.63 -4.71 20.91
N HIS A 242 8.55 -3.86 21.35
CA HIS A 242 9.57 -4.21 22.37
C HIS A 242 8.93 -4.89 23.59
N ASN A 243 9.46 -6.05 23.99
CA ASN A 243 9.01 -6.89 25.09
C ASN A 243 7.53 -7.33 25.02
N SER A 244 6.91 -7.33 23.85
CA SER A 244 5.49 -7.71 23.71
C SER A 244 5.25 -9.18 23.35
N VAL A 245 6.26 -9.89 22.85
CA VAL A 245 6.11 -11.28 22.39
C VAL A 245 5.73 -12.18 23.57
N ALA A 246 4.62 -12.91 23.41
CA ALA A 246 3.98 -13.70 24.46
C ALA A 246 4.21 -15.21 24.31
N VAL A 247 5.07 -15.62 23.37
CA VAL A 247 5.34 -17.02 23.04
C VAL A 247 6.84 -17.31 23.02
N HIS A 248 7.21 -18.59 23.06
CA HIS A 248 8.61 -19.03 23.04
C HIS A 248 8.85 -20.14 22.00
N PRO A 249 10.10 -20.30 21.52
CA PRO A 249 10.45 -21.34 20.56
C PRO A 249 10.01 -22.72 21.04
N GLY A 250 9.33 -23.41 20.15
CA GLY A 250 8.80 -24.75 20.33
C GLY A 250 7.44 -24.87 20.99
N GLN A 251 6.86 -23.76 21.45
CA GLN A 251 5.47 -23.68 21.88
C GLN A 251 4.53 -24.03 20.73
N ARG A 252 3.48 -24.80 21.01
CA ARG A 252 2.35 -25.00 20.09
C ARG A 252 1.34 -23.88 20.29
N VAL A 253 0.85 -23.34 19.20
CA VAL A 253 -0.20 -22.30 19.18
C VAL A 253 -1.41 -22.81 18.40
N LEU A 254 -2.59 -22.39 18.82
CA LEU A 254 -3.85 -22.52 18.08
C LEU A 254 -4.13 -21.21 17.35
N THR A 255 -4.89 -21.28 16.26
CA THR A 255 -5.39 -20.08 15.58
C THR A 255 -6.08 -19.17 16.59
N GLY A 256 -5.66 -17.91 16.64
CA GLY A 256 -6.22 -16.93 17.55
C GLY A 256 -5.51 -16.78 18.91
N ASP A 257 -4.47 -17.56 19.18
CA ASP A 257 -3.61 -17.34 20.36
C ASP A 257 -2.85 -16.01 20.23
N LEU A 258 -2.65 -15.31 21.35
CA LEU A 258 -1.88 -14.06 21.37
C LEU A 258 -0.39 -14.35 21.13
N LEU A 259 0.20 -13.67 20.15
CA LEU A 259 1.62 -13.76 19.83
C LEU A 259 2.42 -12.57 20.36
N GLY A 260 1.84 -11.38 20.33
CA GLY A 260 2.48 -10.15 20.77
C GLY A 260 1.68 -8.92 20.38
N ARG A 261 2.35 -7.79 20.15
CA ARG A 261 1.71 -6.53 19.74
C ARG A 261 2.47 -5.90 18.58
N VAL A 262 1.77 -5.15 17.72
CA VAL A 262 2.39 -4.41 16.62
C VAL A 262 3.28 -3.29 17.20
N GLY A 263 4.51 -3.21 16.71
CA GLY A 263 5.51 -2.24 17.16
C GLY A 263 6.04 -1.38 16.01
N ASN A 264 7.29 -0.95 16.17
CA ASN A 264 8.08 -0.25 15.17
C ASN A 264 9.57 -0.61 15.28
N SER A 265 9.89 -1.83 15.72
CA SER A 265 11.28 -2.29 15.87
C SER A 265 11.90 -2.76 14.54
N GLY A 266 13.21 -2.69 14.39
CA GLY A 266 13.93 -3.21 13.21
C GLY A 266 13.96 -2.22 12.04
N PHE A 267 14.03 -2.72 10.80
CA PHE A 267 14.07 -1.87 9.60
C PHE A 267 12.67 -1.35 9.23
N SER A 268 12.08 -0.57 10.12
CA SER A 268 10.72 -0.01 10.01
C SER A 268 10.73 1.49 10.32
N GLN A 269 10.18 2.31 9.42
CA GLN A 269 10.09 3.76 9.66
C GLN A 269 8.91 4.14 10.56
N GLU A 270 7.79 3.45 10.41
CA GLU A 270 6.53 3.78 11.07
C GLU A 270 5.81 2.49 11.50
N PRO A 271 5.06 2.50 12.61
CA PRO A 271 4.32 1.33 13.07
C PRO A 271 3.44 0.68 11.98
N HIS A 272 3.68 -0.59 11.73
CA HIS A 272 2.91 -1.47 10.86
C HIS A 272 3.18 -2.93 11.21
N LEU A 273 2.30 -3.84 10.79
CA LEU A 273 2.57 -5.27 10.87
C LEU A 273 3.07 -5.73 9.50
N HIS A 274 4.32 -6.21 9.45
CA HIS A 274 4.81 -6.95 8.29
C HIS A 274 4.46 -8.43 8.45
N PHE A 275 3.78 -8.98 7.45
CA PHE A 275 3.26 -10.34 7.47
C PHE A 275 3.67 -11.06 6.18
N GLN A 276 4.37 -12.19 6.29
CA GLN A 276 4.79 -12.99 5.15
C GLN A 276 4.54 -14.47 5.39
N ALA A 277 4.32 -15.21 4.30
CA ALA A 277 4.28 -16.66 4.29
C ALA A 277 5.17 -17.21 3.19
N ALA A 278 5.84 -18.33 3.47
CA ALA A 278 6.76 -18.95 2.54
C ALA A 278 6.84 -20.47 2.76
N ARG A 279 7.39 -21.19 1.79
CA ARG A 279 7.67 -22.62 1.88
C ARG A 279 9.13 -22.91 1.55
N TYR A 280 9.68 -23.94 2.18
CA TYR A 280 10.98 -24.48 1.80
C TYR A 280 10.88 -25.18 0.46
N GLN A 281 11.78 -24.83 -0.45
CA GLN A 281 12.01 -25.57 -1.69
C GLN A 281 12.97 -26.75 -1.43
N ALA A 282 13.16 -27.60 -2.45
CA ALA A 282 14.02 -28.78 -2.34
C ALA A 282 15.49 -28.45 -1.98
N ASP A 283 15.97 -27.27 -2.36
CA ASP A 283 17.30 -26.75 -2.02
C ASP A 283 17.36 -26.01 -0.67
N SER A 284 16.31 -26.12 0.14
CA SER A 284 16.14 -25.43 1.42
C SER A 284 16.03 -23.90 1.32
N THR A 285 15.87 -23.34 0.13
CA THR A 285 15.53 -21.91 -0.02
C THR A 285 14.09 -21.66 0.43
N LEU A 286 13.87 -20.51 1.06
CA LEU A 286 12.54 -20.10 1.51
C LEU A 286 11.92 -19.18 0.46
N VAL A 287 10.86 -19.62 -0.20
CA VAL A 287 10.20 -18.89 -1.30
C VAL A 287 8.80 -18.50 -0.88
N ALA A 288 8.45 -17.22 -1.07
CA ALA A 288 7.15 -16.69 -0.70
C ALA A 288 6.02 -17.47 -1.38
N VAL A 289 4.90 -17.61 -0.66
CA VAL A 289 3.64 -18.13 -1.21
C VAL A 289 2.54 -17.09 -1.03
N PRO A 290 1.60 -16.94 -1.96
CA PRO A 290 0.48 -16.03 -1.77
C PRO A 290 -0.37 -16.43 -0.57
N MET A 291 -1.09 -15.47 -0.02
CA MET A 291 -1.90 -15.64 1.19
C MET A 291 -3.30 -15.15 0.92
N GLN A 292 -4.29 -15.88 1.44
CA GLN A 292 -5.68 -15.45 1.41
C GLN A 292 -6.28 -15.46 2.83
N PHE A 293 -7.12 -14.48 3.08
CA PHE A 293 -7.85 -14.30 4.34
C PHE A 293 -9.33 -14.26 4.02
N ASP A 294 -10.10 -15.22 4.55
CA ASP A 294 -11.53 -15.39 4.23
C ASP A 294 -11.83 -15.39 2.72
N GLY A 295 -11.00 -16.11 1.95
CA GLY A 295 -11.12 -16.25 0.49
C GLY A 295 -10.70 -15.02 -0.32
N ARG A 296 -10.06 -14.02 0.33
CA ARG A 296 -9.55 -12.82 -0.33
C ARG A 296 -8.03 -12.79 -0.33
N GLU A 297 -7.45 -12.70 -1.52
CA GLU A 297 -6.05 -12.35 -1.73
C GLU A 297 -5.91 -10.83 -1.61
N LEU A 298 -5.24 -10.37 -0.54
CA LEU A 298 -5.14 -8.95 -0.23
C LEU A 298 -3.95 -8.31 -0.92
N VAL A 299 -4.16 -7.15 -1.53
CA VAL A 299 -3.11 -6.39 -2.22
C VAL A 299 -3.12 -4.94 -1.80
N ARG A 300 -2.08 -4.18 -2.19
CA ARG A 300 -2.00 -2.75 -1.89
C ARG A 300 -3.30 -2.02 -2.24
N GLY A 301 -3.71 -1.16 -1.31
CA GLY A 301 -4.93 -0.36 -1.44
C GLY A 301 -6.19 -1.05 -0.90
N ASP A 302 -6.13 -2.34 -0.57
CA ASP A 302 -7.26 -3.06 -0.03
C ASP A 302 -7.56 -2.67 1.40
N LEU A 303 -8.86 -2.79 1.72
CA LEU A 303 -9.38 -2.67 3.07
C LEU A 303 -9.94 -4.01 3.52
N ILE A 304 -9.70 -4.32 4.79
CA ILE A 304 -10.29 -5.45 5.48
C ILE A 304 -10.80 -5.01 6.85
N LYS A 305 -11.97 -5.51 7.22
CA LYS A 305 -12.64 -5.17 8.47
C LYS A 305 -12.89 -6.45 9.24
N TYR A 306 -12.39 -6.49 10.47
CA TYR A 306 -12.64 -7.54 11.45
C TYR A 306 -13.26 -6.94 12.70
#